data_AF-A0A0N5BUJ6-F1
#
_entry.id   AF-A0A0N5BUJ6-F1
#
_cell.length_a   1.000
_cell.length_b   1.000
_cell.length_c   1.000
_cell.angle_alpha   90.00
_cell.angle_beta   90.00
_cell.angle_gamma   90.00
#
_symmetry.space_group_name_H-M   'P 1'
#
loop_
_entity.id
_entity.type
_entity.pdbx_description
1 polymer ?
#
loop_
_entity_poly.entity_id
_entity_poly.type
_entity_poly.pdbx_seq_one_letter_code
_entity_poly.pdbx_strand_id
1 'polypeptide(L)'
;MGNLLGKPRYSIKENSIENQQHPQNVVFNCNELISIIYDQLSNPVDKLNFKLTCKNFYYIIRNKVSLVEDSLLNENSSDEYDFHAQGSHYSLRNNILNIQLHFGNILLQSNFDLLVQKIRNNINKVGKLRIQFGWFNCVHALERLDVFNNVKILEFTRFPLQQMHMLTFKYLKSLQPHTIILDCSLFDFYDKDNSVNDKWHFPRSMKNLSIKCTGKYWSKLLLDGLLEFKANELDTLELILNDCHDTYLNSSNKLHKISEYFRKVNIVYNGVYIIEKFYKFAESFTKNDYSSKFNINLQVEIYDDFWDVAPSNVCRKIELLWIFYFIEANRKFDNNIDIICSNLYKMHNLKTLVIDFNMFRSGRSFREMVCALNKNLKNIQINGCQNFKLSHLEFMAKHFKNIEILSLHEVKSGSTTISKILRLFPSIKILEVFFAKSFQSSKVLEFFKGDKDENGSYRFKWPNVKCLNIFTYYPETVELNEFRMIEKRIPRKCGQLIIGKDKYHINHGNEKDLLRITLQNYSGCWNYLKVFMNKHFFDNIPISFYKNILMEPNNFTLRYEVENLNLIDLTNALQV
;
A
#
# COMPACT_ATOMS: atom_id res chain seq x y z
N MET A 1 -71.35 -54.84 -30.15
CA MET A 1 -70.76 -53.76 -29.34
C MET A 1 -70.12 -54.37 -28.11
N GLY A 2 -68.85 -54.06 -27.84
CA GLY A 2 -68.27 -54.12 -26.49
C GLY A 2 -67.69 -55.46 -26.00
N ASN A 3 -66.36 -55.56 -26.14
CA ASN A 3 -65.39 -55.65 -25.03
C ASN A 3 -64.91 -56.99 -24.43
N LEU A 4 -63.56 -56.97 -24.27
CA LEU A 4 -62.70 -57.56 -23.23
C LEU A 4 -62.17 -58.99 -23.44
N LEU A 5 -61.12 -59.08 -24.26
CA LEU A 5 -60.06 -60.08 -24.13
C LEU A 5 -58.89 -59.45 -23.35
N GLY A 6 -58.50 -60.11 -22.26
CA GLY A 6 -57.46 -59.67 -21.36
C GLY A 6 -56.03 -60.02 -21.77
N LYS A 7 -55.12 -59.51 -20.93
CA LYS A 7 -53.71 -59.88 -20.61
C LYS A 7 -52.87 -58.60 -20.50
N PRO A 8 -51.70 -58.62 -19.82
CA PRO A 8 -51.31 -59.40 -18.64
C PRO A 8 -50.64 -58.52 -17.55
N ARG A 9 -50.41 -59.13 -16.38
CA ARG A 9 -49.53 -58.61 -15.33
C ARG A 9 -48.10 -58.40 -15.86
N TYR A 10 -47.51 -57.23 -15.58
CA TYR A 10 -46.06 -57.04 -15.52
C TYR A 10 -45.67 -56.40 -14.20
N SER A 11 -44.74 -57.07 -13.53
CA SER A 11 -44.08 -56.69 -12.29
C SER A 11 -43.27 -55.40 -12.45
N ILE A 12 -43.51 -54.41 -11.59
CA ILE A 12 -42.50 -53.38 -11.32
C ILE A 12 -41.64 -53.90 -10.18
N LYS A 13 -40.37 -54.17 -10.50
CA LYS A 13 -39.32 -54.52 -9.56
C LYS A 13 -39.12 -53.37 -8.56
N GLU A 14 -39.09 -53.72 -7.29
CA GLU A 14 -38.45 -52.94 -6.24
C GLU A 14 -37.01 -52.62 -6.67
N ASN A 15 -36.74 -51.35 -6.96
CA ASN A 15 -35.40 -50.78 -6.93
C ASN A 15 -35.41 -49.67 -5.86
N SER A 16 -35.54 -50.07 -4.60
CA SER A 16 -35.20 -49.21 -3.47
C SER A 16 -33.68 -49.24 -3.27
N ILE A 17 -32.95 -48.48 -4.10
CA ILE A 17 -31.64 -47.97 -3.69
C ILE A 17 -31.94 -46.70 -2.89
N GLU A 18 -32.18 -46.88 -1.59
CA GLU A 18 -32.08 -45.78 -0.62
C GLU A 18 -30.61 -45.33 -0.60
N ASN A 19 -30.26 -44.40 -1.48
CA ASN A 19 -29.17 -43.48 -1.19
C ASN A 19 -29.66 -42.57 -0.08
N GLN A 20 -29.52 -43.01 1.18
CA GLN A 20 -29.69 -42.15 2.34
C GLN A 20 -28.63 -41.06 2.25
N GLN A 21 -28.97 -39.95 1.59
CA GLN A 21 -28.16 -38.75 1.62
C GLN A 21 -28.06 -38.34 3.08
N HIS A 22 -26.84 -38.32 3.60
CA HIS A 22 -26.56 -37.84 4.95
C HIS A 22 -27.33 -36.52 5.18
N PRO A 23 -28.02 -36.31 6.31
CA PRO A 23 -28.88 -35.13 6.52
C PRO A 23 -28.18 -33.80 6.24
N GLN A 24 -26.87 -33.75 6.47
CA GLN A 24 -26.01 -32.62 6.12
C GLN A 24 -26.04 -32.31 4.61
N ASN A 25 -25.97 -33.32 3.74
CA ASN A 25 -26.03 -33.16 2.28
C ASN A 25 -27.41 -32.69 1.80
N VAL A 26 -28.49 -33.08 2.49
CA VAL A 26 -29.84 -32.59 2.21
C VAL A 26 -29.94 -31.10 2.54
N VAL A 27 -29.40 -30.68 3.69
CA VAL A 27 -29.35 -29.25 4.08
C VAL A 27 -28.43 -28.45 3.15
N PHE A 28 -27.25 -28.97 2.78
CA PHE A 28 -26.30 -28.27 1.90
C PHE A 28 -26.78 -28.08 0.46
N ASN A 29 -27.73 -28.91 0.00
CA ASN A 29 -28.27 -28.88 -1.36
C ASN A 29 -29.67 -28.23 -1.45
N CYS A 30 -30.30 -27.87 -0.34
CA CYS A 30 -31.61 -27.22 -0.32
C CYS A 30 -31.47 -25.71 -0.10
N ASN A 31 -31.70 -24.94 -1.16
CA ASN A 31 -31.59 -23.49 -1.12
C ASN A 31 -32.60 -22.86 -0.14
N GLU A 32 -33.82 -23.40 -0.04
CA GLU A 32 -34.81 -22.88 0.92
C GLU A 32 -34.37 -23.08 2.38
N LEU A 33 -33.84 -24.25 2.73
CA LEU A 33 -33.38 -24.53 4.09
C LEU A 33 -32.22 -23.63 4.49
N ILE A 34 -31.24 -23.43 3.62
CA ILE A 34 -30.09 -22.54 3.86
C ILE A 34 -30.57 -21.10 4.07
N SER A 35 -31.52 -20.67 3.26
CA SER A 35 -32.16 -19.37 3.31
C SER A 35 -32.94 -19.16 4.62
N ILE A 36 -33.67 -20.18 5.10
CA ILE A 36 -34.39 -20.16 6.38
C ILE A 36 -33.41 -20.12 7.55
N ILE A 37 -32.38 -20.98 7.54
CA ILE A 37 -31.37 -21.02 8.61
C ILE A 37 -30.71 -19.65 8.76
N TYR A 38 -30.36 -19.00 7.65
CA TYR A 38 -29.78 -17.65 7.68
C TYR A 38 -30.71 -16.58 8.28
N ASP A 39 -32.00 -16.64 7.99
CA ASP A 39 -32.98 -15.70 8.54
C ASP A 39 -33.15 -15.86 10.06
N GLN A 40 -32.99 -17.09 10.56
CA GLN A 40 -33.11 -17.44 11.97
C GLN A 40 -31.87 -17.05 12.81
N LEU A 41 -30.75 -16.69 12.18
CA LEU A 41 -29.59 -16.18 12.90
C LEU A 41 -29.91 -14.76 13.41
N SER A 42 -29.85 -14.55 14.72
CA SER A 42 -30.12 -13.25 15.34
C SER A 42 -28.88 -12.36 15.44
N ASN A 43 -27.69 -12.96 15.50
CA ASN A 43 -26.42 -12.28 15.67
C ASN A 43 -25.77 -11.92 14.30
N PRO A 44 -25.39 -10.65 14.07
CA PRO A 44 -24.69 -10.23 12.84
C PRO A 44 -23.38 -10.98 12.58
N VAL A 45 -22.63 -11.32 13.64
CA VAL A 45 -21.38 -12.08 13.54
C VAL A 45 -21.66 -13.51 13.06
N ASP A 46 -22.76 -14.12 13.51
CA ASP A 46 -23.13 -15.47 13.08
C ASP A 46 -23.67 -15.49 11.65
N LYS A 47 -24.44 -14.46 11.24
CA LYS A 47 -24.82 -14.27 9.83
C LYS A 47 -23.60 -14.13 8.92
N LEU A 48 -22.61 -13.37 9.37
CA LEU A 48 -21.34 -13.22 8.67
C LEU A 48 -20.60 -14.56 8.59
N ASN A 49 -20.42 -15.25 9.71
CA ASN A 49 -19.78 -16.57 9.76
C ASN A 49 -20.52 -17.60 8.87
N PHE A 50 -21.86 -17.51 8.81
CA PHE A 50 -22.70 -18.34 7.96
C PHE A 50 -22.45 -18.07 6.47
N LYS A 51 -22.41 -16.80 6.04
CA LYS A 51 -21.99 -16.38 4.69
C LYS A 51 -20.58 -16.90 4.35
N LEU A 52 -19.68 -16.89 5.34
CA LEU A 52 -18.29 -17.31 5.19
C LEU A 52 -18.09 -18.84 5.23
N THR A 53 -19.11 -19.60 5.62
CA THR A 53 -19.01 -21.06 5.81
C THR A 53 -18.82 -21.80 4.47
N CYS A 54 -19.56 -21.44 3.42
CA CYS A 54 -19.34 -21.99 2.07
C CYS A 54 -19.89 -21.09 0.95
N LYS A 55 -19.38 -21.26 -0.28
CA LYS A 55 -19.81 -20.48 -1.47
C LYS A 55 -21.30 -20.65 -1.79
N ASN A 56 -21.84 -21.85 -1.58
CA ASN A 56 -23.24 -22.12 -1.89
C ASN A 56 -24.14 -21.26 -1.01
N PHE A 57 -23.86 -21.20 0.30
CA PHE A 57 -24.60 -20.38 1.25
C PHE A 57 -24.54 -18.90 0.88
N TYR A 58 -23.34 -18.40 0.60
CA TYR A 58 -23.17 -17.02 0.10
C TYR A 58 -24.03 -16.74 -1.14
N TYR A 59 -24.01 -17.63 -2.15
CA TYR A 59 -24.76 -17.42 -3.38
C TYR A 59 -26.28 -17.45 -3.20
N ILE A 60 -26.77 -18.28 -2.29
CA ILE A 60 -28.19 -18.40 -1.96
C ILE A 60 -28.67 -17.15 -1.22
N ILE A 61 -27.83 -16.57 -0.37
CA ILE A 61 -28.22 -15.51 0.58
C ILE A 61 -27.88 -14.11 0.09
N ARG A 62 -26.93 -13.94 -0.85
CA ARG A 62 -26.45 -12.61 -1.32
C ARG A 62 -27.54 -11.68 -1.85
N ASN A 63 -28.70 -12.22 -2.25
CA ASN A 63 -29.83 -11.45 -2.78
C ASN A 63 -30.86 -11.06 -1.70
N LYS A 64 -30.74 -11.60 -0.48
CA LYS A 64 -31.59 -11.17 0.64
C LYS A 64 -31.09 -9.81 1.11
N VAL A 65 -31.95 -8.80 0.98
CA VAL A 65 -31.69 -7.41 1.34
C VAL A 65 -31.09 -7.37 2.75
N SER A 66 -29.82 -6.99 2.80
CA SER A 66 -29.07 -6.70 4.01
C SER A 66 -29.78 -5.57 4.76
N LEU A 67 -30.19 -5.83 6.00
CA LEU A 67 -30.35 -4.75 6.98
C LEU A 67 -29.06 -3.92 6.99
N VAL A 68 -29.19 -2.62 7.23
CA VAL A 68 -28.15 -1.57 7.09
C VAL A 68 -26.80 -1.89 7.77
N GLU A 69 -26.74 -2.90 8.63
CA GLU A 69 -25.53 -3.37 9.32
C GLU A 69 -24.72 -4.45 8.55
N ASP A 70 -25.28 -5.02 7.48
CA ASP A 70 -24.68 -6.13 6.71
C ASP A 70 -23.76 -5.68 5.55
N SER A 71 -23.43 -4.38 5.44
CA SER A 71 -22.66 -3.82 4.31
C SER A 71 -21.13 -3.97 4.41
N LEU A 72 -20.62 -4.65 5.43
CA LEU A 72 -19.18 -4.68 5.73
C LEU A 72 -18.31 -5.47 4.72
N LEU A 73 -18.87 -6.18 3.73
CA LEU A 73 -18.09 -6.97 2.75
C LEU A 73 -18.61 -6.96 1.31
N ASN A 74 -19.59 -6.12 0.95
CA ASN A 74 -19.88 -5.85 -0.46
C ASN A 74 -19.01 -4.69 -0.93
N GLU A 75 -17.78 -5.03 -1.33
CA GLU A 75 -16.99 -4.26 -2.27
C GLU A 75 -17.90 -3.83 -3.44
N ASN A 76 -18.07 -2.51 -3.61
CA ASN A 76 -18.62 -1.75 -4.75
C ASN A 76 -19.78 -0.78 -4.48
N SER A 77 -20.22 -0.55 -3.23
CA SER A 77 -21.03 0.65 -2.92
C SER A 77 -20.26 1.62 -2.02
N SER A 78 -19.61 2.59 -2.64
CA SER A 78 -19.49 3.98 -2.15
C SER A 78 -19.74 4.23 -0.65
N ASP A 79 -18.76 3.90 0.20
CA ASP A 79 -18.50 4.67 1.44
C ASP A 79 -17.61 5.89 1.11
N GLU A 80 -17.65 6.34 -0.16
CA GLU A 80 -17.07 7.59 -0.64
C GLU A 80 -18.13 8.67 -0.48
N TYR A 81 -17.96 9.51 0.54
CA TYR A 81 -18.78 10.68 0.75
C TYR A 81 -17.93 11.91 0.48
N ASP A 82 -18.23 12.59 -0.63
CA ASP A 82 -17.66 13.90 -0.93
C ASP A 82 -18.69 14.98 -0.64
N PHE A 83 -18.25 16.03 0.06
CA PHE A 83 -19.09 17.18 0.35
C PHE A 83 -18.26 18.46 0.21
N HIS A 84 -18.83 19.42 -0.50
CA HIS A 84 -18.28 20.76 -0.63
C HIS A 84 -19.07 21.72 0.27
N ALA A 85 -18.36 22.47 1.10
CA ALA A 85 -18.93 23.54 1.91
C ALA A 85 -18.06 24.78 1.72
N GLN A 86 -18.56 25.73 0.92
CA GLN A 86 -17.99 27.09 0.79
C GLN A 86 -16.48 27.10 0.53
N GLY A 87 -16.06 26.46 -0.55
CA GLY A 87 -14.65 26.32 -0.91
C GLY A 87 -13.94 25.20 -0.16
N SER A 88 -14.34 24.86 1.06
CA SER A 88 -13.77 23.71 1.78
C SER A 88 -14.32 22.39 1.23
N HIS A 89 -13.47 21.37 1.18
CA HIS A 89 -13.80 20.05 0.64
C HIS A 89 -13.56 18.97 1.70
N TYR A 90 -14.55 18.09 1.87
CA TYR A 90 -14.52 17.01 2.84
C TYR A 90 -14.75 15.70 2.10
N SER A 91 -13.87 14.74 2.28
CA SER A 91 -14.05 13.40 1.72
C SER A 91 -13.75 12.31 2.72
N LEU A 92 -14.65 11.34 2.87
CA LEU A 92 -14.37 10.11 3.61
C LEU A 92 -14.17 8.97 2.61
N ARG A 93 -13.02 8.32 2.64
CA ARG A 93 -12.70 7.17 1.79
C ARG A 93 -11.78 6.21 2.51
N ASN A 94 -12.08 4.91 2.49
CA ASN A 94 -11.22 3.86 3.07
C ASN A 94 -10.77 4.16 4.51
N ASN A 95 -11.69 4.61 5.38
CA ASN A 95 -11.40 5.01 6.76
C ASN A 95 -10.47 6.24 6.91
N ILE A 96 -10.27 7.01 5.84
CA ILE A 96 -9.52 8.27 5.80
C ILE A 96 -10.50 9.41 5.61
N LEU A 97 -10.58 10.31 6.58
CA LEU A 97 -11.29 11.58 6.43
C LEU A 97 -10.29 12.64 5.95
N ASN A 98 -10.52 13.21 4.79
CA ASN A 98 -9.81 14.37 4.27
C ASN A 98 -10.64 15.62 4.54
N ILE A 99 -9.99 16.63 5.11
CA ILE A 99 -10.54 17.95 5.35
C ILE A 99 -9.64 18.95 4.65
N GLN A 100 -10.16 19.60 3.62
CA GLN A 100 -9.50 20.71 2.94
C GLN A 100 -10.17 22.00 3.39
N LEU A 101 -9.44 22.80 4.16
CA LEU A 101 -9.92 24.08 4.68
C LEU A 101 -9.54 25.19 3.69
N HIS A 102 -10.52 25.76 3.01
CA HIS A 102 -10.36 26.89 2.09
C HIS A 102 -11.17 28.11 2.58
N PHE A 103 -10.83 29.31 2.07
CA PHE A 103 -11.38 30.65 2.32
C PHE A 103 -12.69 30.83 3.15
N GLY A 104 -12.71 31.85 4.01
CA GLY A 104 -13.87 32.75 4.24
C GLY A 104 -15.06 32.25 5.08
N ASN A 105 -15.28 32.85 6.25
CA ASN A 105 -16.55 32.83 7.02
C ASN A 105 -17.15 31.46 7.41
N ILE A 106 -16.31 30.45 7.67
CA ILE A 106 -16.69 29.11 8.16
C ILE A 106 -17.55 29.15 9.46
N LEU A 107 -17.48 30.25 10.23
CA LEU A 107 -18.05 30.31 11.58
C LEU A 107 -19.57 30.56 11.65
N LEU A 108 -20.26 30.92 10.55
CA LEU A 108 -21.61 31.52 10.64
C LEU A 108 -22.76 30.77 9.96
N GLN A 109 -22.64 29.51 9.51
CA GLN A 109 -23.72 28.89 8.72
C GLN A 109 -24.15 27.46 9.09
N SER A 110 -25.45 27.21 8.87
CA SER A 110 -26.21 25.97 9.13
C SER A 110 -25.66 24.71 8.43
N ASN A 111 -24.96 24.88 7.30
CA ASN A 111 -24.36 23.76 6.56
C ASN A 111 -23.17 23.12 7.31
N PHE A 112 -22.51 23.86 8.21
CA PHE A 112 -21.40 23.31 9.00
C PHE A 112 -21.90 22.34 10.09
N ASP A 113 -23.05 22.59 10.71
CA ASP A 113 -23.61 21.68 11.71
C ASP A 113 -24.05 20.35 11.10
N LEU A 114 -24.64 20.37 9.89
CA LEU A 114 -24.93 19.17 9.11
C LEU A 114 -23.66 18.37 8.80
N LEU A 115 -22.57 19.05 8.45
CA LEU A 115 -21.26 18.41 8.23
C LEU A 115 -20.71 17.80 9.52
N VAL A 116 -20.71 18.54 10.64
CA VAL A 116 -20.29 18.04 11.95
C VAL A 116 -21.09 16.79 12.31
N GLN A 117 -22.41 16.80 12.07
CA GLN A 117 -23.27 15.64 12.31
C GLN A 117 -22.90 14.45 11.41
N LYS A 118 -22.65 14.69 10.11
CA LYS A 118 -22.18 13.63 9.18
C LYS A 118 -20.85 13.03 9.61
N ILE A 119 -19.89 13.87 10.03
CA ILE A 119 -18.60 13.41 10.55
C ILE A 119 -18.81 12.59 11.83
N ARG A 120 -19.61 13.09 12.78
CA ARG A 120 -19.95 12.37 14.02
C ARG A 120 -20.56 11.00 13.75
N ASN A 121 -21.47 10.89 12.80
CA ASN A 121 -22.12 9.62 12.47
C ASN A 121 -21.15 8.58 11.89
N ASN A 122 -20.05 9.03 11.28
CA ASN A 122 -19.07 8.15 10.63
C ASN A 122 -17.74 8.03 11.39
N ILE A 123 -17.58 8.74 12.51
CA ILE A 123 -16.28 8.91 13.18
C ILE A 123 -15.67 7.59 13.67
N ASN A 124 -16.50 6.63 14.03
CA ASN A 124 -16.06 5.30 14.48
C ASN A 124 -15.36 4.50 13.36
N LYS A 125 -15.60 4.85 12.09
CA LYS A 125 -14.92 4.26 10.93
C LYS A 125 -13.59 4.97 10.62
N VAL A 126 -13.35 6.19 11.12
CA VAL A 126 -12.19 7.01 10.73
C VAL A 126 -10.95 6.60 11.51
N GLY A 127 -9.99 5.97 10.84
CA GLY A 127 -8.69 5.60 11.42
C GLY A 127 -7.59 6.65 11.16
N LYS A 128 -7.72 7.41 10.06
CA LYS A 128 -6.78 8.45 9.63
C LYS A 128 -7.52 9.75 9.33
N LEU A 129 -6.98 10.86 9.82
CA LEU A 129 -7.44 12.21 9.51
C LEU A 129 -6.36 12.94 8.71
N ARG A 130 -6.71 13.42 7.52
CA ARG A 130 -5.89 14.33 6.72
C ARG A 130 -6.48 15.73 6.78
N ILE A 131 -5.67 16.70 7.14
CA ILE A 131 -6.03 18.12 7.09
C ILE A 131 -5.11 18.80 6.08
N GLN A 132 -5.72 19.35 5.05
CA GLN A 132 -5.08 20.23 4.10
C GLN A 132 -5.48 21.66 4.45
N PHE A 133 -4.53 22.44 4.93
CA PHE A 133 -4.76 23.86 5.22
C PHE A 133 -4.85 24.65 3.90
N GLY A 134 -5.52 25.79 3.91
CA GLY A 134 -5.46 26.77 2.82
C GLY A 134 -4.43 27.86 3.13
N TRP A 135 -4.47 28.97 2.39
CA TRP A 135 -3.55 30.11 2.61
C TRP A 135 -3.87 30.94 3.87
N PHE A 136 -5.04 30.75 4.51
CA PHE A 136 -5.56 31.65 5.56
C PHE A 136 -5.94 30.94 6.88
N ASN A 137 -6.10 31.74 7.94
CA ASN A 137 -6.26 31.36 9.35
C ASN A 137 -7.62 30.73 9.71
N CYS A 138 -7.94 29.58 9.13
CA CYS A 138 -9.19 28.85 9.40
C CYS A 138 -9.09 27.79 10.52
N VAL A 139 -7.95 27.71 11.23
CA VAL A 139 -7.69 26.64 12.21
C VAL A 139 -8.68 26.65 13.39
N HIS A 140 -9.19 27.82 13.78
CA HIS A 140 -10.21 27.97 14.83
C HIS A 140 -11.52 27.21 14.52
N ALA A 141 -11.88 27.03 13.25
CA ALA A 141 -13.08 26.29 12.87
C ALA A 141 -13.04 24.82 13.30
N LEU A 142 -11.83 24.28 13.49
CA LEU A 142 -11.65 22.90 13.96
C LEU A 142 -12.16 22.70 15.38
N GLU A 143 -12.27 23.73 16.21
CA GLU A 143 -12.80 23.59 17.59
C GLU A 143 -14.20 22.98 17.63
N ARG A 144 -15.02 23.25 16.61
CA ARG A 144 -16.38 22.67 16.47
C ARG A 144 -16.36 21.19 16.05
N LEU A 145 -15.22 20.66 15.63
CA LEU A 145 -15.01 19.30 15.13
C LEU A 145 -14.27 18.41 16.15
N ASP A 146 -14.27 18.75 17.44
CA ASP A 146 -13.59 17.97 18.48
C ASP A 146 -14.27 16.61 18.79
N VAL A 147 -14.17 15.67 17.84
CA VAL A 147 -14.82 14.35 17.91
C VAL A 147 -13.89 13.19 17.56
N PHE A 148 -12.60 13.46 17.35
CA PHE A 148 -11.63 12.53 16.73
C PHE A 148 -10.95 11.54 17.71
N ASN A 149 -11.70 11.00 18.67
CA ASN A 149 -11.16 10.10 19.71
C ASN A 149 -10.50 8.81 19.17
N ASN A 150 -10.98 8.30 18.04
CA ASN A 150 -10.53 7.03 17.46
C ASN A 150 -9.43 7.17 16.41
N VAL A 151 -9.10 8.40 16.00
CA VAL A 151 -8.11 8.66 14.97
C VAL A 151 -6.71 8.34 15.49
N LYS A 152 -6.01 7.42 14.81
CA LYS A 152 -4.65 7.01 15.19
C LYS A 152 -3.57 7.68 14.35
N ILE A 153 -3.92 8.16 13.16
CA ILE A 153 -3.00 8.82 12.24
C ILE A 153 -3.53 10.21 11.90
N LEU A 154 -2.75 11.24 12.19
CA LEU A 154 -2.99 12.60 11.74
C LEU A 154 -1.99 12.97 10.65
N GLU A 155 -2.46 13.58 9.57
CA GLU A 155 -1.61 14.03 8.47
C GLU A 155 -1.94 15.47 8.08
N PHE A 156 -0.93 16.32 8.01
CA PHE A 156 -1.01 17.65 7.42
C PHE A 156 -0.40 17.64 6.02
N THR A 157 -1.10 18.19 5.03
CA THR A 157 -0.65 18.14 3.62
C THR A 157 -0.63 19.49 2.91
N ARG A 158 0.13 19.51 1.79
CA ARG A 158 0.27 20.55 0.75
C ARG A 158 1.02 21.80 1.18
N PHE A 159 0.54 22.55 2.15
CA PHE A 159 1.05 23.91 2.39
C PHE A 159 2.21 23.96 3.38
N PRO A 160 3.06 25.01 3.34
CA PRO A 160 4.15 25.16 4.28
C PRO A 160 3.63 25.11 5.72
N LEU A 161 4.35 24.40 6.57
CA LEU A 161 3.96 24.24 7.97
C LEU A 161 4.17 25.57 8.71
N GLN A 162 3.08 26.18 9.15
CA GLN A 162 3.09 27.40 9.94
C GLN A 162 2.73 27.09 11.40
N GLN A 163 3.16 27.95 12.32
CA GLN A 163 2.91 27.78 13.75
C GLN A 163 1.41 27.73 14.08
N MET A 164 0.60 28.52 13.39
CA MET A 164 -0.86 28.51 13.50
C MET A 164 -1.50 27.13 13.22
N HIS A 165 -0.97 26.34 12.28
CA HIS A 165 -1.50 25.01 11.97
C HIS A 165 -1.35 24.07 13.17
N MET A 166 -0.38 24.33 14.04
CA MET A 166 -0.18 23.53 15.24
C MET A 166 -1.23 23.79 16.32
N LEU A 167 -1.99 24.90 16.22
CA LEU A 167 -3.15 25.14 17.09
C LEU A 167 -4.26 24.10 16.88
N THR A 168 -4.21 23.31 15.80
CA THR A 168 -5.05 22.11 15.66
C THR A 168 -5.00 21.23 16.91
N PHE A 169 -3.84 21.06 17.55
CA PHE A 169 -3.72 20.27 18.79
C PHE A 169 -4.35 20.96 20.01
N LYS A 170 -4.47 22.28 19.99
CA LYS A 170 -5.17 23.06 21.02
C LYS A 170 -6.69 22.94 20.86
N TYR A 171 -7.19 22.96 19.62
CA TYR A 171 -8.63 22.95 19.32
C TYR A 171 -9.25 21.56 19.24
N LEU A 172 -8.51 20.55 18.78
CA LEU A 172 -8.97 19.16 18.71
C LEU A 172 -8.44 18.35 19.91
N LYS A 173 -8.97 18.60 21.11
CA LYS A 173 -8.50 17.97 22.37
C LYS A 173 -8.73 16.46 22.41
N SER A 174 -9.80 15.99 21.77
CA SER A 174 -10.13 14.57 21.58
C SER A 174 -9.10 13.82 20.74
N LEU A 175 -8.31 14.52 19.93
CA LEU A 175 -7.38 13.92 18.99
C LEU A 175 -6.18 13.35 19.74
N GLN A 176 -6.07 12.02 19.76
CA GLN A 176 -4.96 11.29 20.39
C GLN A 176 -4.23 10.40 19.37
N PRO A 177 -3.57 11.02 18.36
CA PRO A 177 -2.93 10.30 17.28
C PRO A 177 -1.65 9.65 17.78
N HIS A 178 -1.48 8.37 17.46
CA HIS A 178 -0.23 7.65 17.70
C HIS A 178 0.85 8.02 16.66
N THR A 179 0.43 8.40 15.45
CA THR A 179 1.32 8.79 14.35
C THR A 179 0.92 10.14 13.80
N ILE A 180 1.90 11.04 13.64
CA ILE A 180 1.72 12.36 13.01
C ILE A 180 2.58 12.42 11.75
N ILE A 181 1.99 12.88 10.66
CA ILE A 181 2.64 13.06 9.36
C ILE A 181 2.53 14.53 8.96
N LEU A 182 3.66 15.15 8.65
CA LEU A 182 3.78 16.54 8.23
C LEU A 182 4.33 16.57 6.81
N ASP A 183 3.44 16.56 5.81
CA ASP A 183 3.78 16.60 4.38
C ASP A 183 3.56 18.00 3.80
N CYS A 184 4.54 18.87 4.02
CA CYS A 184 4.55 20.28 3.64
C CYS A 184 5.62 20.53 2.57
N SER A 185 5.54 19.78 1.47
CA SER A 185 6.55 19.82 0.40
C SER A 185 6.30 20.86 -0.70
N LEU A 186 5.19 21.62 -0.66
CA LEU A 186 4.90 22.65 -1.67
C LEU A 186 5.24 24.04 -1.13
N PHE A 187 6.11 24.74 -1.88
CA PHE A 187 6.46 26.17 -1.86
C PHE A 187 6.75 26.85 -0.50
N ASP A 188 7.94 27.47 -0.43
CA ASP A 188 8.37 28.38 0.65
C ASP A 188 7.76 29.79 0.49
N PHE A 189 6.44 29.92 0.59
CA PHE A 189 5.84 31.23 0.82
C PHE A 189 5.59 31.37 2.32
N TYR A 190 6.52 32.03 3.00
CA TYR A 190 6.35 32.43 4.39
C TYR A 190 6.00 33.90 4.43
N ASP A 191 4.81 34.21 4.91
CA ASP A 191 4.51 35.55 5.38
C ASP A 191 5.02 35.67 6.82
N LYS A 192 5.89 36.65 7.10
CA LYS A 192 6.47 36.86 8.44
C LYS A 192 5.40 37.17 9.49
N ASP A 193 4.21 37.55 9.06
CA ASP A 193 3.16 38.12 9.89
C ASP A 193 2.26 37.09 10.61
N ASN A 194 2.45 35.78 10.37
CA ASN A 194 1.67 34.71 11.03
C ASN A 194 2.29 34.18 12.35
N SER A 195 3.00 35.01 13.10
CA SER A 195 3.45 34.63 14.45
C SER A 195 2.26 34.60 15.40
N VAL A 196 1.87 33.40 15.86
CA VAL A 196 0.81 33.25 16.86
C VAL A 196 1.45 33.17 18.26
N ASN A 197 0.97 33.99 19.20
CA ASN A 197 1.41 33.98 20.60
C ASN A 197 0.87 32.80 21.42
N ASP A 198 0.01 31.97 20.84
CA ASP A 198 -0.59 30.82 21.50
C ASP A 198 0.40 29.65 21.63
N LYS A 199 0.45 29.08 22.83
CA LYS A 199 1.20 27.85 23.10
C LYS A 199 0.45 26.64 22.55
N TRP A 200 1.21 25.71 21.98
CA TRP A 200 0.73 24.42 21.49
C TRP A 200 1.80 23.37 21.77
N HIS A 201 1.37 22.10 21.87
CA HIS A 201 2.26 20.97 22.09
C HIS A 201 1.76 19.76 21.28
N PHE A 202 2.66 18.86 20.91
CA PHE A 202 2.23 17.58 20.36
C PHE A 202 1.50 16.76 21.43
N PRO A 203 0.48 15.97 21.05
CA PRO A 203 -0.26 15.14 21.98
C PRO A 203 0.64 14.05 22.56
N ARG A 204 0.52 13.79 23.87
CA ARG A 204 1.32 12.77 24.60
C ARG A 204 1.16 11.34 24.07
N SER A 205 0.07 11.08 23.35
CA SER A 205 -0.18 9.81 22.66
C SER A 205 0.71 9.57 21.44
N MET A 206 1.35 10.61 20.90
CA MET A 206 2.25 10.51 19.75
C MET A 206 3.42 9.58 20.08
N LYS A 207 3.74 8.68 19.14
CA LYS A 207 4.93 7.82 19.17
C LYS A 207 5.73 7.88 17.88
N ASN A 208 5.08 8.16 16.74
CA ASN A 208 5.74 8.24 15.45
C ASN A 208 5.53 9.61 14.82
N LEU A 209 6.60 10.17 14.26
CA LEU A 209 6.58 11.43 13.54
C LEU A 209 7.22 11.26 12.17
N SER A 210 6.51 11.67 11.12
CA SER A 210 6.97 11.63 9.74
C SER A 210 6.98 13.05 9.19
N ILE A 211 8.09 13.48 8.59
CA ILE A 211 8.29 14.86 8.15
C ILE A 211 8.79 14.86 6.71
N LYS A 212 8.08 15.60 5.87
CA LYS A 212 8.43 15.90 4.48
C LYS A 212 8.22 17.40 4.28
N CYS A 213 9.23 18.20 4.63
CA CYS A 213 9.10 19.67 4.66
C CYS A 213 10.34 20.35 4.07
N THR A 214 10.19 21.20 3.06
CA THR A 214 11.32 21.87 2.41
C THR A 214 11.70 23.22 3.03
N GLY A 215 10.84 23.80 3.87
CA GLY A 215 11.00 25.18 4.36
C GLY A 215 12.04 25.42 5.44
N LYS A 216 12.41 26.69 5.66
CA LYS A 216 13.51 27.07 6.56
C LYS A 216 13.23 26.92 8.06
N TYR A 217 11.97 26.89 8.47
CA TYR A 217 11.58 27.06 9.87
C TYR A 217 11.01 25.82 10.55
N TRP A 218 10.73 24.74 9.81
CA TRP A 218 10.08 23.55 10.38
C TRP A 218 10.89 22.93 11.52
N SER A 219 12.22 22.94 11.44
CA SER A 219 13.08 22.34 12.48
C SER A 219 12.99 23.06 13.82
N LYS A 220 12.76 24.38 13.82
CA LYS A 220 12.50 25.14 15.06
C LYS A 220 11.11 24.79 15.61
N LEU A 221 10.09 24.81 14.75
CA LEU A 221 8.72 24.50 15.12
C LEU A 221 8.60 23.11 15.77
N LEU A 222 9.29 22.11 15.22
CA LEU A 222 9.30 20.77 15.79
C LEU A 222 9.98 20.70 17.15
N LEU A 223 11.11 21.38 17.33
CA LEU A 223 11.78 21.42 18.63
C LEU A 223 10.84 21.98 19.71
N ASP A 224 10.15 23.08 19.40
CA ASP A 224 9.21 23.72 20.33
C ASP A 224 8.06 22.75 20.70
N GLY A 225 7.52 22.01 19.72
CA GLY A 225 6.47 21.01 19.95
C GLY A 225 6.93 19.77 20.73
N LEU A 226 8.22 19.45 20.72
CA LEU A 226 8.81 18.25 21.34
C LEU A 226 9.34 18.48 22.76
N LEU A 227 9.37 19.72 23.26
CA LEU A 227 9.93 20.08 24.58
C LEU A 227 9.33 19.28 25.75
N GLU A 228 8.11 18.79 25.57
CA GLU A 228 7.39 18.03 26.57
C GLU A 228 7.87 16.57 26.71
N PHE A 229 8.51 16.01 25.69
CA PHE A 229 8.93 14.61 25.66
C PHE A 229 10.33 14.42 26.28
N LYS A 230 10.62 13.21 26.72
CA LYS A 230 11.94 12.79 27.20
C LYS A 230 12.75 12.14 26.08
N ALA A 231 14.06 12.02 26.29
CA ALA A 231 14.93 11.29 25.37
C ALA A 231 14.45 9.84 25.18
N ASN A 232 14.42 9.37 23.94
CA ASN A 232 13.96 8.03 23.52
C ASN A 232 12.53 7.65 23.99
N GLU A 233 11.68 8.64 24.31
CA GLU A 233 10.27 8.41 24.67
C GLU A 233 9.40 8.04 23.45
N LEU A 234 9.79 8.56 22.28
CA LEU A 234 9.12 8.34 21.01
C LEU A 234 9.78 7.17 20.27
N ASP A 235 9.00 6.48 19.43
CA ASP A 235 9.45 5.27 18.76
C ASP A 235 10.21 5.59 17.48
N THR A 236 9.58 6.29 16.52
CA THR A 236 10.16 6.49 15.18
C THR A 236 10.04 7.92 14.67
N LEU A 237 11.16 8.45 14.17
CA LEU A 237 11.22 9.65 13.33
C LEU A 237 11.49 9.24 11.88
N GLU A 238 10.67 9.70 10.94
CA GLU A 238 10.86 9.49 9.50
C GLU A 238 11.11 10.86 8.84
N LEU A 239 12.32 11.06 8.31
CA LEU A 239 12.75 12.27 7.62
C LEU A 239 12.76 12.01 6.12
N ILE A 240 11.88 12.66 5.37
CA ILE A 240 11.66 12.40 3.95
C ILE A 240 12.15 13.58 3.13
N LEU A 241 13.15 13.29 2.31
CA LEU A 241 13.90 14.26 1.53
C LEU A 241 13.64 14.00 0.05
N ASN A 242 12.86 14.87 -0.57
CA ASN A 242 12.72 14.89 -2.04
C ASN A 242 13.84 15.72 -2.70
N ASP A 243 14.42 16.66 -1.95
CA ASP A 243 15.61 17.42 -2.31
C ASP A 243 16.35 17.74 -1.00
N CYS A 244 17.67 17.76 -1.03
CA CYS A 244 18.51 18.15 0.10
C CYS A 244 19.04 19.58 -0.10
N HIS A 245 18.17 20.58 0.07
CA HIS A 245 18.56 21.98 0.08
C HIS A 245 19.44 22.33 1.29
N ASP A 246 20.17 23.46 1.20
CA ASP A 246 21.05 23.96 2.27
C ASP A 246 20.33 24.13 3.62
N THR A 247 19.01 24.31 3.58
CA THR A 247 18.13 24.34 4.75
C THR A 247 18.32 23.15 5.70
N TYR A 248 18.50 21.94 5.17
CA TYR A 248 18.69 20.74 5.99
C TYR A 248 20.07 20.71 6.65
N LEU A 249 21.11 21.07 5.89
CA LEU A 249 22.48 21.19 6.40
C LEU A 249 22.56 22.25 7.50
N ASN A 250 21.93 23.41 7.27
CA ASN A 250 21.83 24.50 8.24
C ASN A 250 21.01 24.13 9.49
N SER A 251 20.15 23.12 9.39
CA SER A 251 19.33 22.61 10.50
C SER A 251 19.90 21.35 11.18
N SER A 252 21.07 20.85 10.76
CA SER A 252 21.68 19.61 11.26
C SER A 252 21.73 19.53 12.79
N ASN A 253 22.23 20.57 13.46
CA ASN A 253 22.28 20.63 14.93
C ASN A 253 20.89 20.53 15.59
N LYS A 254 19.88 21.18 15.02
CA LYS A 254 18.49 21.08 15.51
C LYS A 254 17.95 19.68 15.29
N LEU A 255 18.28 19.05 14.17
CA LEU A 255 17.84 17.70 13.85
C LEU A 255 18.50 16.64 14.70
N HIS A 256 19.77 16.83 15.10
CA HIS A 256 20.39 15.99 16.12
C HIS A 256 19.60 16.06 17.43
N LYS A 257 19.26 17.25 17.91
CA LYS A 257 18.41 17.42 19.10
C LYS A 257 17.03 16.78 18.93
N ILE A 258 16.36 16.99 17.79
CA ILE A 258 15.08 16.33 17.50
C ILE A 258 15.24 14.80 17.55
N SER A 259 16.34 14.27 17.00
CA SER A 259 16.58 12.83 16.97
C SER A 259 16.71 12.19 18.35
N GLU A 260 17.08 12.94 19.40
CA GLU A 260 17.28 12.42 20.75
C GLU A 260 15.97 11.97 21.42
N TYR A 261 14.84 12.53 20.99
CA TYR A 261 13.52 12.11 21.49
C TYR A 261 13.08 10.74 20.96
N PHE A 262 13.72 10.23 19.89
CA PHE A 262 13.29 9.03 19.17
C PHE A 262 14.26 7.86 19.28
N ARG A 263 13.72 6.66 19.49
CA ARG A 263 14.48 5.39 19.54
C ARG A 263 15.04 4.99 18.18
N LYS A 264 14.34 5.32 17.09
CA LYS A 264 14.74 5.00 15.72
C LYS A 264 14.52 6.22 14.81
N VAL A 265 15.46 6.45 13.90
CA VAL A 265 15.36 7.49 12.89
C VAL A 265 15.56 6.88 11.50
N ASN A 266 14.61 7.10 10.61
CA ASN A 266 14.68 6.68 9.21
C ASN A 266 14.85 7.92 8.34
N ILE A 267 15.92 7.97 7.56
CA ILE A 267 16.13 8.99 6.55
C ILE A 267 15.75 8.38 5.21
N VAL A 268 14.71 8.94 4.60
CA VAL A 268 14.19 8.52 3.29
C VAL A 268 14.62 9.56 2.27
N TYR A 269 15.39 9.17 1.25
CA TYR A 269 15.74 10.04 0.13
C TYR A 269 15.10 9.54 -1.15
N ASN A 270 14.31 10.42 -1.76
CA ASN A 270 13.52 10.23 -2.98
C ASN A 270 13.88 11.27 -4.06
N GLY A 271 15.04 11.92 -3.94
CA GLY A 271 15.46 12.96 -4.85
C GLY A 271 16.11 12.42 -6.12
N VAL A 272 15.94 13.15 -7.22
CA VAL A 272 16.58 12.87 -8.51
C VAL A 272 17.87 13.70 -8.70
N TYR A 273 18.06 14.75 -7.90
CA TYR A 273 19.16 15.71 -8.06
C TYR A 273 19.77 16.10 -6.71
N ILE A 274 21.10 16.32 -6.69
CA ILE A 274 21.91 16.84 -5.56
C ILE A 274 22.24 15.83 -4.44
N ILE A 275 22.85 14.70 -4.83
CA ILE A 275 23.27 13.65 -3.89
C ILE A 275 24.37 14.09 -2.89
N GLU A 276 25.25 15.03 -3.27
CA GLU A 276 26.38 15.43 -2.42
C GLU A 276 25.91 16.10 -1.12
N LYS A 277 24.89 16.97 -1.21
CA LYS A 277 24.30 17.62 -0.03
C LYS A 277 23.59 16.61 0.86
N PHE A 278 22.89 15.64 0.25
CA PHE A 278 22.31 14.52 0.99
C PHE A 278 23.38 13.73 1.74
N TYR A 279 24.54 13.46 1.14
CA TYR A 279 25.61 12.77 1.83
C TYR A 279 26.20 13.56 2.97
N LYS A 280 26.51 14.84 2.79
CA LYS A 280 26.98 15.70 3.88
C LYS A 280 25.98 15.69 5.04
N PHE A 281 24.69 15.73 4.73
CA PHE A 281 23.62 15.60 5.71
C PHE A 281 23.63 14.23 6.40
N ALA A 282 23.56 13.13 5.65
CA ALA A 282 23.55 11.77 6.20
C ALA A 282 24.83 11.45 7.00
N GLU A 283 25.97 11.96 6.55
CA GLU A 283 27.26 11.79 7.21
C GLU A 283 27.27 12.43 8.60
N SER A 284 26.61 13.59 8.77
CA SER A 284 26.46 14.24 10.08
C SER A 284 25.75 13.37 11.12
N PHE A 285 24.82 12.50 10.69
CA PHE A 285 24.14 11.54 11.57
C PHE A 285 24.93 10.27 11.84
N THR A 286 25.82 9.90 10.92
CA THR A 286 26.54 8.62 10.99
C THR A 286 27.92 8.72 11.63
N LYS A 287 28.51 9.93 11.71
CA LYS A 287 29.79 10.18 12.37
C LYS A 287 29.72 10.23 13.90
N ASN A 288 28.54 10.48 14.49
CA ASN A 288 28.37 10.68 15.92
C ASN A 288 27.92 9.38 16.66
N ASP A 289 28.05 9.35 17.99
CA ASP A 289 27.67 8.22 18.89
C ASP A 289 26.23 7.71 18.73
N TYR A 290 25.39 8.51 18.08
CA TYR A 290 24.02 8.19 17.76
C TYR A 290 23.87 7.19 16.59
N SER A 291 24.95 6.70 15.99
CA SER A 291 24.90 5.93 14.73
C SER A 291 23.96 4.71 14.76
N SER A 292 23.75 4.06 15.91
CA SER A 292 22.97 2.82 16.02
C SER A 292 21.48 2.99 15.74
N LYS A 293 20.91 4.19 15.92
CA LYS A 293 19.47 4.44 15.74
C LYS A 293 19.06 4.84 14.32
N PHE A 294 20.02 5.16 13.46
CA PHE A 294 19.75 5.69 12.12
C PHE A 294 19.74 4.60 11.06
N ASN A 295 18.75 4.67 10.19
CA ASN A 295 18.62 3.84 9.00
C ASN A 295 18.33 4.72 7.79
N ILE A 296 18.81 4.30 6.62
CA ILE A 296 18.66 5.03 5.37
C ILE A 296 17.87 4.18 4.39
N ASN A 297 16.82 4.78 3.83
CA ASN A 297 16.04 4.22 2.74
C ASN A 297 16.26 5.11 1.53
N LEU A 298 16.70 4.52 0.43
CA LEU A 298 17.23 5.29 -0.68
C LEU A 298 16.59 4.85 -1.99
N GLN A 299 16.09 5.82 -2.75
CA GLN A 299 15.75 5.66 -4.16
C GLN A 299 16.75 6.49 -4.98
N VAL A 300 17.48 5.83 -5.88
CA VAL A 300 18.54 6.44 -6.70
C VAL A 300 18.45 6.01 -8.15
N GLU A 301 18.79 6.95 -9.04
CA GLU A 301 19.01 6.62 -10.44
C GLU A 301 20.37 5.94 -10.60
N ILE A 302 20.47 4.99 -11.53
CA ILE A 302 21.75 4.32 -11.82
C ILE A 302 22.84 5.26 -12.34
N TYR A 303 22.47 6.41 -12.89
CA TYR A 303 23.39 7.46 -13.40
C TYR A 303 23.68 8.56 -12.38
N ASP A 304 23.16 8.42 -11.17
CA ASP A 304 23.38 9.41 -10.14
C ASP A 304 24.85 9.35 -9.69
N ASP A 305 25.44 10.53 -9.43
CA ASP A 305 26.79 10.68 -8.86
C ASP A 305 26.90 9.95 -7.49
N PHE A 306 25.76 9.49 -6.96
CA PHE A 306 25.63 8.58 -5.84
C PHE A 306 26.74 7.55 -5.79
N TRP A 307 27.00 6.87 -6.90
CA TRP A 307 27.95 5.77 -6.93
C TRP A 307 29.41 6.24 -6.79
N ASP A 308 29.75 7.45 -7.20
CA ASP A 308 31.12 7.93 -7.13
C ASP A 308 31.47 8.50 -5.75
N VAL A 309 30.51 9.15 -5.09
CA VAL A 309 30.77 9.95 -3.88
C VAL A 309 30.22 9.34 -2.58
N ALA A 310 29.69 8.12 -2.61
CA ALA A 310 29.08 7.46 -1.44
C ALA A 310 30.05 7.24 -0.27
N PRO A 311 29.87 7.92 0.88
CA PRO A 311 30.69 7.66 2.06
C PRO A 311 30.40 6.27 2.63
N SER A 312 31.44 5.53 3.03
CA SER A 312 31.29 4.14 3.51
C SER A 312 30.37 4.04 4.73
N ASN A 313 30.48 4.97 5.68
CA ASN A 313 29.60 5.05 6.85
C ASN A 313 28.12 5.26 6.49
N VAL A 314 27.82 5.99 5.42
CA VAL A 314 26.46 6.17 4.90
C VAL A 314 25.97 4.86 4.26
N CYS A 315 26.76 4.24 3.37
CA CYS A 315 26.40 2.96 2.73
C CYS A 315 26.04 1.89 3.76
N ARG A 316 26.80 1.84 4.86
CA ARG A 316 26.58 0.91 5.97
C ARG A 316 25.22 1.06 6.65
N LYS A 317 24.56 2.22 6.55
CA LYS A 317 23.23 2.47 7.16
C LYS A 317 22.06 2.26 6.21
N ILE A 318 22.32 1.95 4.94
CA ILE A 318 21.26 1.69 3.97
C ILE A 318 20.59 0.36 4.31
N GLU A 319 19.29 0.40 4.64
CA GLU A 319 18.45 -0.78 4.89
C GLU A 319 17.56 -1.11 3.68
N LEU A 320 17.17 -0.10 2.90
CA LEU A 320 16.37 -0.26 1.68
C LEU A 320 17.01 0.54 0.54
N LEU A 321 17.20 -0.13 -0.59
CA LEU A 321 17.72 0.48 -1.83
C LEU A 321 16.77 0.20 -2.99
N TRP A 322 16.37 1.26 -3.69
CA TRP A 322 15.65 1.21 -4.95
C TRP A 322 16.52 1.84 -6.04
N ILE A 323 16.94 1.03 -7.01
CA ILE A 323 17.68 1.49 -8.19
C ILE A 323 16.73 1.54 -9.38
N PHE A 324 16.59 2.71 -10.01
CA PHE A 324 15.75 2.90 -11.19
C PHE A 324 16.52 3.61 -12.33
N TYR A 325 15.89 3.72 -13.49
CA TYR A 325 16.41 4.46 -14.65
C TYR A 325 15.24 5.11 -15.43
N PHE A 326 15.42 6.33 -15.96
CA PHE A 326 14.32 7.07 -16.62
C PHE A 326 14.29 6.96 -18.16
N ILE A 327 15.39 7.15 -18.93
CA ILE A 327 15.34 7.22 -20.42
C ILE A 327 16.61 6.64 -21.12
N GLU A 328 16.44 6.22 -22.39
CA GLU A 328 17.12 5.22 -23.24
C GLU A 328 18.48 5.55 -23.93
N ALA A 329 19.01 4.48 -24.55
CA ALA A 329 20.08 4.31 -25.56
C ALA A 329 21.51 4.01 -25.07
N ASN A 330 22.13 4.85 -24.22
CA ASN A 330 23.58 4.75 -23.96
C ASN A 330 23.98 4.17 -22.60
N ARG A 331 23.05 3.46 -21.97
CA ARG A 331 22.92 3.51 -20.52
C ARG A 331 22.80 2.10 -19.97
N LYS A 332 23.90 1.52 -19.48
CA LYS A 332 23.84 0.20 -18.85
C LYS A 332 24.75 0.13 -17.64
N PHE A 333 24.21 -0.49 -16.58
CA PHE A 333 24.91 -0.83 -15.33
C PHE A 333 26.33 -1.32 -15.58
N ASP A 334 26.51 -2.07 -16.67
CA ASP A 334 27.76 -2.59 -17.19
C ASP A 334 28.88 -1.55 -17.34
N ASN A 335 28.56 -0.28 -17.62
CA ASN A 335 29.57 0.77 -17.78
C ASN A 335 30.21 1.16 -16.43
N ASN A 336 29.44 1.08 -15.34
CA ASN A 336 29.83 1.54 -14.00
C ASN A 336 29.81 0.38 -12.99
N ILE A 337 29.90 -0.85 -13.49
CA ILE A 337 29.66 -2.06 -12.70
C ILE A 337 30.57 -2.16 -11.48
N ASP A 338 31.85 -1.83 -11.65
CA ASP A 338 32.85 -1.92 -10.57
C ASP A 338 32.53 -0.93 -9.45
N ILE A 339 32.16 0.29 -9.81
CA ILE A 339 31.83 1.37 -8.86
C ILE A 339 30.54 1.03 -8.12
N ILE A 340 29.50 0.61 -8.86
CA ILE A 340 28.21 0.21 -8.28
C ILE A 340 28.40 -0.98 -7.33
N CYS A 341 29.05 -2.05 -7.79
CA CYS A 341 29.29 -3.25 -6.99
C CYS A 341 30.15 -2.95 -5.75
N SER A 342 31.18 -2.10 -5.86
CA SER A 342 32.00 -1.66 -4.73
C SER A 342 31.16 -1.01 -3.64
N ASN A 343 30.17 -0.18 -4.01
CA ASN A 343 29.27 0.42 -3.02
C ASN A 343 28.25 -0.54 -2.45
N LEU A 344 27.65 -1.40 -3.28
CA LEU A 344 26.73 -2.44 -2.81
C LEU A 344 27.40 -3.36 -1.77
N TYR A 345 28.68 -3.67 -1.96
CA TYR A 345 29.47 -4.45 -1.01
C TYR A 345 29.61 -3.77 0.37
N LYS A 346 29.60 -2.43 0.42
CA LYS A 346 29.66 -1.66 1.68
C LYS A 346 28.32 -1.68 2.45
N MET A 347 27.20 -1.99 1.78
CA MET A 347 25.84 -1.96 2.33
C MET A 347 25.47 -3.24 3.10
N HIS A 348 26.17 -3.52 4.20
CA HIS A 348 25.98 -4.75 4.98
C HIS A 348 24.61 -4.87 5.69
N ASN A 349 23.93 -3.74 5.92
CA ASN A 349 22.61 -3.69 6.56
C ASN A 349 21.44 -3.70 5.57
N LEU A 350 21.71 -3.79 4.27
CA LEU A 350 20.67 -3.78 3.25
C LEU A 350 19.76 -5.02 3.39
N LYS A 351 18.47 -4.79 3.65
CA LYS A 351 17.43 -5.80 3.86
C LYS A 351 16.45 -5.88 2.69
N THR A 352 16.19 -4.75 2.03
CA THR A 352 15.25 -4.67 0.90
C THR A 352 15.94 -4.08 -0.33
N LEU A 353 15.79 -4.76 -1.46
CA LEU A 353 16.30 -4.30 -2.76
C LEU A 353 15.16 -4.25 -3.79
N VAL A 354 15.01 -3.12 -4.46
CA VAL A 354 14.12 -2.93 -5.62
C VAL A 354 14.96 -2.54 -6.82
N ILE A 355 14.84 -3.28 -7.91
CA ILE A 355 15.65 -3.09 -9.11
C ILE A 355 14.84 -3.34 -10.37
N ASP A 356 15.29 -2.81 -11.51
CA ASP A 356 14.79 -3.19 -12.83
C ASP A 356 15.84 -4.01 -13.59
N PHE A 357 15.47 -5.21 -14.04
CA PHE A 357 16.38 -6.11 -14.77
C PHE A 357 16.79 -5.57 -16.15
N ASN A 358 16.02 -4.65 -16.73
CA ASN A 358 16.38 -4.03 -18.00
C ASN A 358 17.62 -3.12 -17.90
N MET A 359 18.10 -2.81 -16.69
CA MET A 359 19.33 -2.02 -16.51
C MET A 359 20.62 -2.76 -16.93
N PHE A 360 20.57 -4.09 -17.13
CA PHE A 360 21.73 -4.93 -17.45
C PHE A 360 21.82 -5.25 -18.96
N ARG A 361 23.00 -5.08 -19.60
CA ARG A 361 23.31 -5.64 -20.95
C ARG A 361 23.20 -7.15 -20.95
N SER A 362 23.74 -7.74 -19.90
CA SER A 362 24.10 -9.14 -19.87
C SER A 362 23.75 -9.77 -18.52
N GLY A 363 23.48 -11.08 -18.54
CA GLY A 363 23.30 -11.84 -17.31
C GLY A 363 24.57 -11.91 -16.45
N ARG A 364 25.75 -11.63 -17.01
CA ARG A 364 27.02 -11.58 -16.26
C ARG A 364 27.01 -10.44 -15.26
N SER A 365 26.63 -9.25 -15.69
CA SER A 365 26.60 -8.04 -14.86
C SER A 365 25.58 -8.13 -13.74
N PHE A 366 24.44 -8.76 -14.00
CA PHE A 366 23.50 -9.11 -12.96
C PHE A 366 24.11 -10.05 -11.89
N ARG A 367 24.87 -11.07 -12.32
CA ARG A 367 25.54 -12.00 -11.38
C ARG A 367 26.60 -11.30 -10.54
N GLU A 368 27.38 -10.42 -11.14
CA GLU A 368 28.40 -9.61 -10.44
C GLU A 368 27.74 -8.72 -9.38
N MET A 369 26.62 -8.06 -9.71
CA MET A 369 25.81 -7.34 -8.71
C MET A 369 25.31 -8.25 -7.59
N VAL A 370 24.76 -9.42 -7.93
CA VAL A 370 24.30 -10.40 -6.92
C VAL A 370 25.44 -10.80 -5.98
N CYS A 371 26.65 -11.04 -6.49
CA CYS A 371 27.82 -11.35 -5.68
C CYS A 371 28.23 -10.20 -4.75
N ALA A 372 28.06 -8.94 -5.18
CA ALA A 372 28.39 -7.77 -4.39
C ALA A 372 27.39 -7.52 -3.24
N LEU A 373 26.15 -7.98 -3.38
CA LEU A 373 25.11 -7.82 -2.36
C LEU A 373 25.38 -8.71 -1.13
N ASN A 374 25.03 -8.18 0.04
CA ASN A 374 25.14 -8.92 1.28
C ASN A 374 24.15 -10.10 1.34
N LYS A 375 24.48 -11.13 2.12
CA LYS A 375 23.69 -12.37 2.25
C LYS A 375 22.46 -12.26 3.17
N ASN A 376 22.33 -11.15 3.90
CA ASN A 376 21.25 -10.88 4.85
C ASN A 376 20.02 -10.23 4.21
N LEU A 377 20.04 -10.04 2.89
CA LEU A 377 18.90 -9.54 2.13
C LEU A 377 17.66 -10.41 2.40
N LYS A 378 16.52 -9.76 2.67
CA LYS A 378 15.26 -10.42 3.02
C LYS A 378 14.19 -10.23 1.95
N ASN A 379 14.18 -9.08 1.30
CA ASN A 379 13.12 -8.68 0.38
C ASN A 379 13.75 -8.27 -0.94
N ILE A 380 13.28 -8.84 -2.05
CA ILE A 380 13.72 -8.47 -3.40
C ILE A 380 12.52 -8.25 -4.30
N GLN A 381 12.49 -7.10 -4.97
CA GLN A 381 11.61 -6.86 -6.11
C GLN A 381 12.44 -6.64 -7.37
N ILE A 382 12.11 -7.35 -8.44
CA ILE A 382 12.75 -7.23 -9.75
C ILE A 382 11.70 -6.88 -10.80
N ASN A 383 11.82 -5.69 -11.36
CA ASN A 383 11.02 -5.19 -12.47
C ASN A 383 11.64 -5.59 -13.81
N GLY A 384 10.89 -5.47 -14.91
CA GLY A 384 11.42 -5.70 -16.26
C GLY A 384 11.92 -7.13 -16.51
N CYS A 385 11.30 -8.15 -15.91
CA CYS A 385 11.75 -9.55 -16.00
C CYS A 385 11.53 -10.23 -17.37
N GLN A 386 11.32 -9.47 -18.45
CA GLN A 386 11.05 -10.03 -19.78
C GLN A 386 12.22 -10.85 -20.32
N ASN A 387 13.46 -10.42 -20.02
CA ASN A 387 14.70 -11.11 -20.36
C ASN A 387 15.27 -11.95 -19.19
N PHE A 388 14.54 -12.01 -18.07
CA PHE A 388 14.98 -12.74 -16.89
C PHE A 388 14.76 -14.25 -17.06
N LYS A 389 15.84 -15.03 -17.03
CA LYS A 389 15.84 -16.47 -17.25
C LYS A 389 15.87 -17.23 -15.92
N LEU A 390 15.44 -18.49 -15.94
CA LEU A 390 15.53 -19.38 -14.78
C LEU A 390 16.95 -19.48 -14.22
N SER A 391 17.98 -19.46 -15.06
CA SER A 391 19.38 -19.51 -14.63
C SER A 391 19.83 -18.28 -13.81
N HIS A 392 19.17 -17.13 -13.97
CA HIS A 392 19.41 -15.96 -13.11
C HIS A 392 18.79 -16.18 -11.73
N LEU A 393 17.58 -16.75 -11.69
CA LEU A 393 16.89 -17.09 -10.46
C LEU A 393 17.63 -18.16 -9.64
N GLU A 394 18.13 -19.20 -10.31
CA GLU A 394 18.97 -20.24 -9.69
C GLU A 394 20.25 -19.66 -9.09
N PHE A 395 20.87 -18.69 -9.77
CA PHE A 395 22.04 -18.01 -9.26
C PHE A 395 21.71 -17.19 -7.99
N MET A 396 20.62 -16.43 -8.01
CA MET A 396 20.13 -15.74 -6.82
C MET A 396 19.86 -16.69 -5.65
N ALA A 397 19.18 -17.81 -5.91
CA ALA A 397 18.85 -18.80 -4.87
C ALA A 397 20.10 -19.48 -4.28
N LYS A 398 21.20 -19.56 -5.04
CA LYS A 398 22.49 -20.02 -4.51
C LYS A 398 23.08 -19.01 -3.53
N HIS A 399 22.93 -17.72 -3.78
CA HIS A 399 23.53 -16.64 -2.98
C HIS A 399 22.66 -16.21 -1.79
N PHE A 400 21.34 -16.06 -1.98
CA PHE A 400 20.39 -15.58 -0.98
C PHE A 400 19.54 -16.74 -0.42
N LYS A 401 19.81 -17.14 0.83
CA LYS A 401 19.10 -18.27 1.48
C LYS A 401 17.89 -17.87 2.31
N ASN A 402 17.81 -16.59 2.68
CA ASN A 402 16.86 -16.07 3.68
C ASN A 402 15.86 -15.07 3.08
N ILE A 403 15.58 -15.17 1.78
CA ILE A 403 14.56 -14.32 1.14
C ILE A 403 13.19 -14.68 1.71
N GLU A 404 12.57 -13.71 2.36
CA GLU A 404 11.23 -13.79 2.94
C GLU A 404 10.17 -13.29 1.95
N ILE A 405 10.50 -12.29 1.14
CA ILE A 405 9.58 -11.67 0.18
C ILE A 405 10.25 -11.54 -1.18
N LEU A 406 9.65 -12.12 -2.21
CA LEU A 406 10.11 -12.04 -3.59
C LEU A 406 8.98 -11.53 -4.48
N SER A 407 9.25 -10.46 -5.23
CA SER A 407 8.33 -9.93 -6.24
C SER A 407 9.01 -9.86 -7.60
N LEU A 408 8.42 -10.51 -8.62
CA LEU A 408 8.96 -10.57 -9.98
C LEU A 408 7.95 -10.01 -10.97
N HIS A 409 8.30 -8.93 -11.65
CA HIS A 409 7.40 -8.22 -12.55
C HIS A 409 7.75 -8.43 -14.02
N GLU A 410 6.75 -8.71 -14.84
CA GLU A 410 6.85 -8.95 -16.29
C GLU A 410 7.64 -10.22 -16.69
N VAL A 411 7.45 -11.31 -15.96
CA VAL A 411 8.07 -12.61 -16.27
C VAL A 411 7.51 -13.15 -17.59
N LYS A 412 8.39 -13.27 -18.60
CA LYS A 412 8.05 -13.84 -19.91
C LYS A 412 8.44 -15.31 -20.06
N SER A 413 9.51 -15.74 -19.39
CA SER A 413 10.06 -17.09 -19.60
C SER A 413 9.11 -18.16 -19.07
N GLY A 414 8.57 -18.98 -19.97
CA GLY A 414 7.76 -20.14 -19.62
C GLY A 414 8.50 -21.23 -18.84
N SER A 415 9.82 -21.11 -18.65
CA SER A 415 10.63 -22.00 -17.81
C SER A 415 10.59 -21.62 -16.33
N THR A 416 10.22 -20.37 -16.01
CA THR A 416 10.15 -19.80 -14.66
C THR A 416 8.73 -19.94 -14.13
N THR A 417 8.38 -21.13 -13.65
CA THR A 417 7.04 -21.43 -13.08
C THR A 417 7.00 -21.15 -11.57
N ILE A 418 5.80 -20.93 -11.03
CA ILE A 418 5.58 -20.68 -9.60
C ILE A 418 6.18 -21.79 -8.74
N SER A 419 5.92 -23.06 -9.09
CA SER A 419 6.47 -24.21 -8.36
C SER A 419 7.99 -24.23 -8.32
N LYS A 420 8.66 -23.83 -9.43
CA LYS A 420 10.11 -23.73 -9.47
C LYS A 420 10.65 -22.61 -8.60
N ILE A 421 10.00 -21.44 -8.60
CA ILE A 421 10.38 -20.32 -7.73
C ILE A 421 10.31 -20.75 -6.26
N LEU A 422 9.18 -21.33 -5.83
CA LEU A 422 8.98 -21.78 -4.46
C LEU A 422 9.98 -22.87 -4.05
N ARG A 423 10.37 -23.77 -4.97
CA ARG A 423 11.40 -24.78 -4.71
C ARG A 423 12.79 -24.16 -4.54
N LEU A 424 13.12 -23.13 -5.32
CA LEU A 424 14.42 -22.46 -5.25
C LEU A 424 14.58 -21.64 -3.96
N PHE A 425 13.48 -21.07 -3.44
CA PHE A 425 13.48 -20.25 -2.24
C PHE A 425 12.51 -20.79 -1.18
N PRO A 426 12.90 -21.84 -0.43
CA PRO A 426 12.02 -22.49 0.53
C PRO A 426 11.63 -21.59 1.73
N SER A 427 12.39 -20.52 1.99
CA SER A 427 12.16 -19.57 3.08
C SER A 427 11.14 -18.46 2.76
N ILE A 428 10.63 -18.41 1.50
CA ILE A 428 9.70 -17.38 1.09
C ILE A 428 8.40 -17.47 1.90
N LYS A 429 8.01 -16.34 2.48
CA LYS A 429 6.71 -16.13 3.11
C LYS A 429 5.73 -15.51 2.13
N ILE A 430 6.19 -14.64 1.24
CA ILE A 430 5.36 -13.90 0.30
C ILE A 430 5.98 -13.96 -1.09
N LEU A 431 5.22 -14.48 -2.05
CA LEU A 431 5.62 -14.48 -3.46
C LEU A 431 4.63 -13.65 -4.26
N GLU A 432 5.14 -12.72 -5.05
CA GLU A 432 4.38 -12.02 -6.07
C GLU A 432 5.01 -12.25 -7.45
N VAL A 433 4.18 -12.62 -8.42
CA VAL A 433 4.63 -12.82 -9.81
C VAL A 433 3.64 -12.17 -10.76
N PHE A 434 4.14 -11.24 -11.57
CA PHE A 434 3.41 -10.69 -12.70
C PHE A 434 3.94 -11.30 -13.99
N PHE A 435 3.09 -12.07 -14.68
CA PHE A 435 3.41 -12.67 -15.96
C PHE A 435 3.17 -11.69 -17.11
N ALA A 436 4.10 -11.63 -18.05
CA ALA A 436 3.96 -10.82 -19.26
C ALA A 436 2.82 -11.37 -20.16
N LYS A 437 2.24 -10.54 -21.03
CA LYS A 437 1.13 -10.93 -21.94
C LYS A 437 1.43 -12.18 -22.78
N SER A 438 2.71 -12.38 -23.12
CA SER A 438 3.16 -13.52 -23.93
C SER A 438 3.36 -14.81 -23.13
N PHE A 439 3.16 -14.78 -21.81
CA PHE A 439 3.21 -15.97 -20.97
C PHE A 439 1.93 -16.79 -21.16
N GLN A 440 2.08 -18.10 -21.29
CA GLN A 440 0.94 -19.01 -21.51
C GLN A 440 0.16 -19.20 -20.20
N SER A 441 -1.09 -18.74 -20.14
CA SER A 441 -1.97 -18.90 -18.98
C SER A 441 -2.14 -20.36 -18.55
N SER A 442 -2.04 -21.30 -19.50
CA SER A 442 -2.06 -22.75 -19.23
C SER A 442 -1.03 -23.18 -18.19
N LYS A 443 0.14 -22.54 -18.13
CA LYS A 443 1.17 -22.83 -17.12
C LYS A 443 0.81 -22.33 -15.72
N VAL A 444 0.01 -21.27 -15.64
CA VAL A 444 -0.58 -20.84 -14.37
C VAL A 444 -1.65 -21.84 -13.94
N LEU A 445 -2.47 -22.32 -14.88
CA LEU A 445 -3.49 -23.35 -14.62
C LEU A 445 -2.87 -24.68 -14.17
N GLU A 446 -1.74 -25.08 -14.74
CA GLU A 446 -0.97 -26.27 -14.31
C GLU A 446 -0.58 -26.21 -12.84
N PHE A 447 -0.17 -25.04 -12.33
CA PHE A 447 0.13 -24.86 -10.90
C PHE A 447 -1.08 -25.20 -10.02
N PHE A 448 -2.29 -24.82 -10.44
CA PHE A 448 -3.52 -25.08 -9.68
C PHE A 448 -4.06 -26.50 -9.85
N LYS A 449 -3.73 -27.19 -10.94
CA LYS A 449 -4.06 -28.62 -11.10
C LYS A 449 -3.34 -29.46 -10.06
N GLY A 450 -2.13 -29.07 -9.63
CA GLY A 450 -1.37 -29.79 -8.62
C GLY A 450 -0.92 -31.17 -9.12
N ASP A 451 -0.63 -32.06 -8.18
CA ASP A 451 -0.17 -33.41 -8.49
C ASP A 451 -1.36 -34.35 -8.78
N LYS A 452 -1.14 -35.33 -9.67
CA LYS A 452 -2.08 -36.44 -9.82
C LYS A 452 -1.95 -37.35 -8.59
N ASP A 453 -3.07 -37.68 -7.98
CA ASP A 453 -3.14 -38.74 -6.98
C ASP A 453 -3.09 -40.13 -7.64
N GLU A 454 -3.08 -41.17 -6.81
CA GLU A 454 -3.04 -42.58 -7.22
C GLU A 454 -4.25 -42.99 -8.09
N ASN A 455 -5.35 -42.25 -8.00
CA ASN A 455 -6.57 -42.47 -8.79
C ASN A 455 -6.57 -41.64 -10.10
N GLY A 456 -5.48 -40.94 -10.42
CA GLY A 456 -5.37 -40.07 -11.59
C GLY A 456 -6.11 -38.74 -11.44
N SER A 457 -6.64 -38.44 -10.25
CA SER A 457 -7.36 -37.22 -9.93
C SER A 457 -6.39 -36.11 -9.49
N TYR A 458 -6.64 -34.88 -9.92
CA TYR A 458 -5.76 -33.75 -9.66
C TYR A 458 -6.12 -33.11 -8.31
N ARG A 459 -5.16 -33.08 -7.36
CA ARG A 459 -5.34 -32.46 -6.05
C ARG A 459 -4.47 -31.22 -5.89
N PHE A 460 -5.13 -30.08 -5.70
CA PHE A 460 -4.45 -28.84 -5.39
C PHE A 460 -3.70 -28.94 -4.05
N LYS A 461 -2.40 -28.61 -4.08
CA LYS A 461 -1.54 -28.54 -2.90
C LYS A 461 -1.27 -27.09 -2.53
N TRP A 462 -1.70 -26.68 -1.34
CA TRP A 462 -1.42 -25.34 -0.84
C TRP A 462 0.09 -25.10 -0.77
N PRO A 463 0.61 -24.01 -1.37
CA PRO A 463 2.01 -23.66 -1.22
C PRO A 463 2.31 -23.30 0.24
N ASN A 464 3.51 -23.64 0.72
CA ASN A 464 3.97 -23.26 2.06
C ASN A 464 4.42 -21.79 2.10
N VAL A 465 3.49 -20.88 1.83
CA VAL A 465 3.69 -19.43 1.89
C VAL A 465 2.53 -18.81 2.65
N LYS A 466 2.74 -17.62 3.22
CA LYS A 466 1.67 -16.83 3.83
C LYS A 466 0.79 -16.18 2.77
N CYS A 467 1.39 -15.77 1.65
CA CYS A 467 0.68 -15.17 0.52
C CYS A 467 1.38 -15.47 -0.81
N LEU A 468 0.57 -15.76 -1.82
CA LEU A 468 0.97 -15.86 -3.22
C LEU A 468 0.05 -14.97 -4.05
N ASN A 469 0.61 -13.95 -4.67
CA ASN A 469 -0.06 -13.10 -5.65
C ASN A 469 0.42 -13.44 -7.06
N ILE A 470 -0.53 -13.73 -7.93
CA ILE A 470 -0.27 -14.01 -9.34
C ILE A 470 -1.06 -12.98 -10.14
N PHE A 471 -0.36 -12.25 -11.00
CA PHE A 471 -0.96 -11.36 -11.97
C PHE A 471 -0.69 -11.90 -13.36
N THR A 472 -1.74 -11.93 -14.18
CA THR A 472 -1.63 -12.19 -15.60
C THR A 472 -2.52 -11.20 -16.34
N TYR A 473 -2.27 -11.00 -17.63
CA TYR A 473 -3.21 -10.30 -18.48
C TYR A 473 -4.56 -11.01 -18.46
N TYR A 474 -5.65 -10.24 -18.54
CA TYR A 474 -6.99 -10.82 -18.47
C TYR A 474 -7.16 -11.88 -19.56
N PRO A 475 -7.45 -13.15 -19.19
CA PRO A 475 -7.45 -14.23 -20.14
C PRO A 475 -8.73 -14.24 -20.99
N GLU A 476 -8.73 -15.05 -22.04
CA GLU A 476 -9.92 -15.31 -22.85
C GLU A 476 -10.99 -16.06 -22.04
N THR A 477 -12.24 -16.02 -22.51
CA THR A 477 -13.41 -16.59 -21.82
C THR A 477 -13.23 -18.07 -21.46
N VAL A 478 -12.60 -18.87 -22.32
CA VAL A 478 -12.37 -20.30 -22.08
C VAL A 478 -11.43 -20.52 -20.89
N GLU A 479 -10.28 -19.85 -20.90
CA GLU A 479 -9.29 -19.92 -19.81
C GLU A 479 -9.87 -19.35 -18.49
N LEU A 480 -10.63 -18.25 -18.57
CA LEU A 480 -11.31 -17.67 -17.40
C LEU A 480 -12.30 -18.66 -16.77
N ASN A 481 -13.01 -19.44 -17.60
CA ASN A 481 -13.90 -20.49 -17.12
C ASN A 481 -13.11 -21.61 -16.41
N GLU A 482 -11.92 -21.97 -16.88
CA GLU A 482 -11.05 -22.92 -16.17
C GLU A 482 -10.64 -22.39 -14.79
N PHE A 483 -10.21 -21.12 -14.69
CA PHE A 483 -9.91 -20.49 -13.40
C PHE A 483 -11.11 -20.49 -12.45
N ARG A 484 -12.32 -20.19 -12.95
CA ARG A 484 -13.56 -20.27 -12.15
C ARG A 484 -13.86 -21.69 -11.68
N MET A 485 -13.57 -22.70 -12.51
CA MET A 485 -13.74 -24.11 -12.12
C MET A 485 -12.74 -24.52 -11.04
N ILE A 486 -11.49 -24.08 -11.12
CA ILE A 486 -10.48 -24.25 -10.07
C ILE A 486 -10.97 -23.60 -8.76
N GLU A 487 -11.46 -22.36 -8.84
CA GLU A 487 -11.95 -21.62 -7.68
C GLU A 487 -13.15 -22.31 -7.01
N LYS A 488 -13.96 -23.06 -7.76
CA LYS A 488 -15.07 -23.87 -7.22
C LYS A 488 -14.58 -25.16 -6.55
N ARG A 489 -13.48 -25.74 -7.03
CA ARG A 489 -12.93 -27.02 -6.55
C ARG A 489 -12.05 -26.88 -5.31
N ILE A 490 -11.34 -25.76 -5.16
CA ILE A 490 -10.46 -25.52 -4.00
C ILE A 490 -11.33 -25.13 -2.79
N PRO A 491 -11.30 -25.89 -1.67
CA PRO A 491 -12.12 -25.61 -0.49
C PRO A 491 -11.84 -24.22 0.11
N ARG A 492 -12.90 -23.50 0.51
CA ARG A 492 -12.76 -22.24 1.28
C ARG A 492 -12.65 -22.54 2.78
N LYS A 493 -11.43 -22.76 3.30
CA LYS A 493 -11.04 -22.54 4.72
C LYS A 493 -9.56 -22.10 4.78
N CYS A 494 -9.20 -21.43 5.88
CA CYS A 494 -7.96 -20.66 6.18
C CYS A 494 -6.87 -20.71 5.10
N GLY A 495 -6.74 -19.67 4.27
CA GLY A 495 -5.99 -19.75 3.01
C GLY A 495 -6.51 -18.96 1.81
N GLN A 496 -7.72 -18.38 1.91
CA GLN A 496 -8.48 -17.66 0.87
C GLN A 496 -7.82 -17.57 -0.53
N LEU A 497 -8.28 -18.41 -1.46
CA LEU A 497 -8.13 -18.18 -2.89
C LEU A 497 -9.11 -17.08 -3.33
N ILE A 498 -8.58 -15.99 -3.86
CA ILE A 498 -9.32 -14.86 -4.38
C ILE A 498 -8.95 -14.69 -5.85
N ILE A 499 -9.95 -14.71 -6.72
CA ILE A 499 -9.78 -14.37 -8.13
C ILE A 499 -10.53 -13.07 -8.37
N GLY A 500 -9.81 -12.06 -8.83
CA GLY A 500 -10.34 -10.72 -9.05
C GLY A 500 -9.85 -10.13 -10.36
N LYS A 501 -10.58 -9.12 -10.82
CA LYS A 501 -10.15 -8.25 -11.91
C LYS A 501 -9.38 -7.08 -11.32
N ASP A 502 -8.26 -6.73 -11.93
CA ASP A 502 -7.42 -5.59 -11.56
C ASP A 502 -7.09 -4.79 -12.82
N LYS A 503 -6.53 -3.60 -12.68
CA LYS A 503 -6.10 -2.74 -13.78
C LYS A 503 -4.61 -2.50 -13.73
N TYR A 504 -3.96 -2.61 -14.87
CA TYR A 504 -2.58 -2.21 -15.10
C TYR A 504 -2.55 -0.94 -15.93
N HIS A 505 -1.95 0.11 -15.42
CA HIS A 505 -1.72 1.29 -16.25
C HIS A 505 -0.34 1.15 -16.91
N ILE A 506 -0.32 1.04 -18.24
CA ILE A 506 0.92 1.18 -18.99
C ILE A 506 1.00 2.64 -19.43
N ASN A 507 2.13 3.29 -19.14
CA ASN A 507 2.55 4.63 -19.57
C ASN A 507 1.53 5.41 -20.45
N HIS A 508 1.02 6.53 -19.92
CA HIS A 508 0.22 7.53 -20.64
C HIS A 508 -0.99 7.00 -21.44
N GLY A 509 -1.93 6.33 -20.76
CA GLY A 509 -3.36 6.34 -21.17
C GLY A 509 -4.02 4.99 -21.44
N ASN A 510 -3.26 3.89 -21.55
CA ASN A 510 -3.84 2.57 -21.82
C ASN A 510 -3.94 1.73 -20.54
N GLU A 511 -5.13 1.69 -19.96
CA GLU A 511 -5.49 0.72 -18.93
C GLU A 511 -5.66 -0.66 -19.56
N LYS A 512 -5.04 -1.66 -18.94
CA LYS A 512 -5.25 -3.06 -19.31
C LYS A 512 -5.82 -3.82 -18.14
N ASP A 513 -6.81 -4.65 -18.46
CA ASP A 513 -7.38 -5.55 -17.49
C ASP A 513 -6.37 -6.66 -17.16
N LEU A 514 -6.20 -6.91 -15.86
CA LEU A 514 -5.45 -8.02 -15.32
C LEU A 514 -6.40 -8.98 -14.62
N LEU A 515 -6.03 -10.26 -14.65
CA LEU A 515 -6.53 -11.23 -13.70
C LEU A 515 -5.56 -11.29 -12.53
N ARG A 516 -6.07 -11.02 -11.33
CA ARG A 516 -5.36 -11.22 -10.06
C ARG A 516 -5.84 -12.50 -9.43
N ILE A 517 -4.90 -13.36 -9.04
CA ILE A 517 -5.15 -14.57 -8.27
C ILE A 517 -4.32 -14.50 -7.00
N THR A 518 -4.97 -14.45 -5.86
CA THR A 518 -4.33 -14.37 -4.54
C THR A 518 -4.64 -15.62 -3.73
N LEU A 519 -3.63 -16.22 -3.13
CA LEU A 519 -3.75 -17.24 -2.10
C LEU A 519 -3.20 -16.64 -0.81
N GLN A 520 -3.94 -16.69 0.30
CA GLN A 520 -3.50 -16.05 1.56
C GLN A 520 -3.98 -16.77 2.82
N ASN A 521 -3.08 -17.06 3.76
CA ASN A 521 -3.46 -17.79 4.97
C ASN A 521 -4.46 -17.03 5.86
N TYR A 522 -4.45 -15.70 5.81
CA TYR A 522 -5.34 -14.80 6.55
C TYR A 522 -5.52 -13.48 5.79
N SER A 523 -6.56 -12.71 6.15
CA SER A 523 -6.78 -11.36 5.60
C SER A 523 -5.66 -10.40 6.00
N GLY A 524 -5.35 -9.42 5.15
CA GLY A 524 -4.31 -8.42 5.44
C GLY A 524 -2.89 -8.84 5.05
N CYS A 525 -2.68 -10.01 4.43
CA CYS A 525 -1.36 -10.45 3.99
C CYS A 525 -0.70 -9.49 2.98
N TRP A 526 -1.47 -8.70 2.25
CA TRP A 526 -0.95 -7.66 1.37
C TRP A 526 -0.14 -6.59 2.10
N ASN A 527 -0.36 -6.39 3.41
CA ASN A 527 0.46 -5.46 4.21
C ASN A 527 1.94 -5.86 4.25
N TYR A 528 2.29 -7.13 3.98
CA TYR A 528 3.70 -7.53 3.86
C TYR A 528 4.38 -6.95 2.63
N LEU A 529 3.65 -6.67 1.56
CA LEU A 529 4.22 -6.08 0.35
C LEU A 529 4.58 -4.60 0.55
N LYS A 530 4.11 -3.96 1.64
CA LYS A 530 4.53 -2.60 2.04
C LYS A 530 6.03 -2.46 2.25
N VAL A 531 6.79 -3.56 2.38
CA VAL A 531 8.26 -3.49 2.47
C VAL A 531 8.92 -2.92 1.20
N PHE A 532 8.31 -3.14 0.03
CA PHE A 532 8.78 -2.55 -1.23
C PHE A 532 8.19 -1.16 -1.45
N MET A 533 7.09 -0.89 -0.75
CA MET A 533 6.36 0.35 -0.83
C MET A 533 6.86 1.30 0.24
N ASN A 534 7.95 1.99 -0.05
CA ASN A 534 8.14 3.26 0.63
C ASN A 534 7.06 4.19 0.08
N LYS A 535 6.09 4.58 0.90
CA LYS A 535 4.97 5.47 0.53
C LYS A 535 5.43 6.80 -0.10
N HIS A 536 6.73 7.10 -0.02
CA HIS A 536 7.35 8.28 -0.60
C HIS A 536 8.02 8.07 -1.94
N PHE A 537 8.33 6.83 -2.34
CA PHE A 537 9.00 6.55 -3.61
C PHE A 537 7.99 6.52 -4.75
N PHE A 538 8.40 7.01 -5.93
CA PHE A 538 7.52 7.05 -7.09
C PHE A 538 7.20 5.62 -7.56
N ASP A 539 5.91 5.26 -7.57
CA ASP A 539 5.44 3.98 -8.12
C ASP A 539 5.58 3.98 -9.65
N ASN A 540 6.60 3.31 -10.17
CA ASN A 540 6.71 3.05 -11.60
C ASN A 540 5.87 1.85 -12.06
N ILE A 541 5.20 1.13 -11.14
CA ILE A 541 4.30 0.02 -11.48
C ILE A 541 2.89 0.29 -10.94
N PRO A 542 2.07 1.05 -11.68
CA PRO A 542 0.70 1.36 -11.30
C PRO A 542 -0.24 0.18 -11.58
N ILE A 543 -0.20 -0.88 -10.77
CA ILE A 543 -1.29 -1.86 -10.65
C ILE A 543 -2.35 -1.26 -9.70
N SER A 544 -3.63 -1.33 -10.04
CA SER A 544 -4.68 -0.66 -9.26
C SER A 544 -4.85 -1.23 -7.85
N PHE A 545 -4.51 -2.50 -7.62
CA PHE A 545 -4.36 -3.06 -6.27
C PHE A 545 -3.36 -2.27 -5.42
N TYR A 546 -2.23 -1.89 -6.01
CA TYR A 546 -1.25 -1.05 -5.35
C TYR A 546 -1.72 0.41 -5.27
N LYS A 547 -2.44 0.92 -6.27
CA LYS A 547 -3.07 2.24 -6.21
C LYS A 547 -4.12 2.36 -5.09
N ASN A 548 -4.93 1.35 -4.83
CA ASN A 548 -5.92 1.42 -3.75
C ASN A 548 -5.27 1.33 -2.36
N ILE A 549 -4.02 0.85 -2.29
CA ILE A 549 -3.20 0.77 -1.08
C ILE A 549 -2.26 2.01 -0.92
N LEU A 550 -1.84 2.64 -2.02
CA LEU A 550 -0.85 3.73 -2.05
C LEU A 550 -1.30 5.05 -2.70
N MET A 551 -2.18 5.01 -3.69
CA MET A 551 -2.71 6.22 -4.31
C MET A 551 -3.87 6.74 -3.48
N GLU A 552 -3.49 7.54 -2.50
CA GLU A 552 -4.28 8.69 -2.15
C GLU A 552 -4.34 9.62 -3.37
N PRO A 553 -5.51 10.14 -3.74
CA PRO A 553 -5.64 11.01 -4.89
C PRO A 553 -4.85 12.30 -4.64
N ASN A 554 -3.60 12.35 -5.10
CA ASN A 554 -2.84 13.61 -5.23
C ASN A 554 -3.25 14.38 -6.50
N ASN A 555 -4.26 13.92 -7.23
CA ASN A 555 -4.81 14.63 -8.39
C ASN A 555 -5.84 15.68 -7.94
N PHE A 556 -5.36 16.78 -7.36
CA PHE A 556 -5.84 18.10 -7.78
C PHE A 556 -4.61 18.85 -8.28
N THR A 557 -4.31 18.65 -9.54
CA THR A 557 -3.27 19.36 -10.26
C THR A 557 -3.63 20.85 -10.26
N LEU A 558 -2.69 21.66 -9.77
CA LEU A 558 -2.66 23.13 -9.68
C LEU A 558 -3.11 23.95 -10.91
N ARG A 559 -3.48 23.33 -12.04
CA ARG A 559 -3.90 24.08 -13.24
C ARG A 559 -5.21 24.84 -13.04
N TYR A 560 -6.16 24.32 -12.25
CA TYR A 560 -7.46 24.99 -12.07
C TYR A 560 -7.46 26.11 -11.02
N GLU A 561 -6.53 26.14 -10.06
CA GLU A 561 -6.50 27.19 -9.02
C GLU A 561 -5.64 28.39 -9.42
N VAL A 562 -4.53 28.21 -10.16
CA VAL A 562 -3.71 29.35 -10.62
C VAL A 562 -4.40 30.13 -11.74
N GLU A 563 -5.17 29.47 -12.60
CA GLU A 563 -5.98 30.15 -13.62
C GLU A 563 -7.19 30.87 -13.00
N ASN A 564 -7.78 30.35 -11.92
CA ASN A 564 -8.90 31.01 -11.24
C ASN A 564 -8.49 32.09 -10.22
N LEU A 565 -7.29 32.02 -9.62
CA LEU A 565 -6.78 33.09 -8.74
C LEU A 565 -6.41 34.36 -9.51
N ASN A 566 -6.09 34.24 -10.80
CA ASN A 566 -5.93 35.40 -11.69
C ASN A 566 -7.28 35.94 -12.23
N LEU A 567 -8.39 35.23 -11.98
CA LEU A 567 -9.75 35.57 -12.44
C LEU A 567 -10.68 36.02 -11.31
N ILE A 568 -10.32 35.80 -10.04
CA ILE A 568 -11.01 36.39 -8.90
C ILE A 568 -10.42 37.78 -8.68
N ASP A 569 -11.10 38.75 -9.26
CA ASP A 569 -10.95 40.19 -9.05
C ASP A 569 -10.68 40.53 -7.56
N LEU A 570 -9.42 40.86 -7.26
CA LEU A 570 -8.96 41.47 -6.00
C LEU A 570 -9.53 42.88 -5.78
N THR A 571 -10.44 43.35 -6.62
CA THR A 571 -11.04 44.69 -6.58
C THR A 571 -12.28 44.78 -5.68
N ASN A 572 -12.91 43.67 -5.29
CA ASN A 572 -14.16 43.71 -4.49
C ASN A 572 -13.97 43.52 -2.97
N ALA A 573 -12.73 43.40 -2.46
CA ALA A 573 -12.47 43.21 -1.03
C ALA A 573 -11.98 44.49 -0.29
N LEU A 574 -11.95 45.65 -0.96
CA LEU A 574 -11.54 46.94 -0.36
C LEU A 574 -12.65 48.02 -0.37
N GLN A 575 -13.92 47.65 -0.55
CA GLN A 575 -15.05 48.55 -0.35
C GLN A 575 -16.18 47.89 0.45
N VAL A 576 -16.01 47.78 1.77
CA VAL A 576 -17.04 47.99 2.80
C VAL A 576 -16.35 48.52 4.05
#